data_AF-A0A7J7HKY0-F1
#
_entry.id   AF-A0A7J7HKY0-F1
#
_cell.length_a   1.000
_cell.length_b   1.000
_cell.length_c   1.000
_cell.angle_alpha   90.00
_cell.angle_beta   90.00
_cell.angle_gamma   90.00
#
_symmetry.space_group_name_H-M   'P 1'
#
loop_
_entity.id
_entity.type
_entity.pdbx_description
1 polymer ?
#
loop_
_entity_poly.entity_id
_entity_poly.type
_entity_poly.pdbx_seq_one_letter_code
_entity_poly.pdbx_strand_id
1 'polypeptide(L)'
;MQMLKWSTIRVSNVAGELSLLFGLFLWVTTYPRIRQKMFELFFYTHHLYILFMIFYIFHLGFSYSYTILPGFYLFMVDRFLRILQSRQSVYLVSARVISCETVELNFSKSRALSYTPTSIIFINVPSISRLQWHPFTIISSSNLEPDELSIIIKNEGSWSEKLYQMLSSPSPVDRLGMSIDGPYGPVSTDFLRYVQNVNTYGNVNTYGYVSPMISVCVSQKKILRKILYK
;
A
#
# COMPACT_ATOMS: atom_id res chain seq x y z
N MET A 1 15.82 39.23 24.21
CA MET A 1 14.75 38.56 23.46
C MET A 1 14.90 38.86 21.96
N GLN A 2 15.89 38.25 21.30
CA GLN A 2 16.13 38.43 19.85
C GLN A 2 15.31 37.47 18.98
N MET A 3 14.66 36.47 19.59
CA MET A 3 13.92 35.41 18.89
C MET A 3 12.65 35.89 18.19
N LEU A 4 12.07 37.05 18.51
CA LEU A 4 10.79 37.53 17.94
C LEU A 4 10.94 38.58 16.82
N LYS A 5 12.16 38.93 16.39
CA LYS A 5 12.36 39.92 15.33
C LYS A 5 12.04 39.33 13.95
N TRP A 6 10.88 39.68 13.41
CA TRP A 6 10.52 39.47 12.01
C TRP A 6 11.21 40.52 11.13
N SER A 7 12.37 40.18 10.54
CA SER A 7 13.00 41.05 9.53
C SER A 7 12.60 40.63 8.12
N THR A 8 11.99 41.53 7.36
CA THR A 8 11.48 41.29 6.00
C THR A 8 12.58 41.02 4.96
N ILE A 9 13.86 41.13 5.33
CA ILE A 9 15.01 41.14 4.41
C ILE A 9 16.11 40.12 4.85
N ARG A 10 15.95 39.45 6.00
CA ARG A 10 16.91 38.43 6.48
C ARG A 10 16.18 37.24 7.07
N VAL A 11 16.79 36.07 6.87
CA VAL A 11 16.48 34.75 7.46
C VAL A 11 15.68 34.89 8.75
N SER A 12 14.41 34.48 8.72
CA SER A 12 13.54 34.54 9.90
C SER A 12 13.86 33.37 10.83
N ASN A 13 14.44 33.70 11.98
CA ASN A 13 14.76 32.70 13.01
C ASN A 13 13.48 32.03 13.55
N VAL A 14 12.38 32.78 13.70
CA VAL A 14 11.07 32.22 14.12
C VAL A 14 10.59 31.15 13.14
N ALA A 15 10.67 31.44 11.84
CA ALA A 15 10.27 30.49 10.81
C ALA A 15 11.16 29.22 10.84
N GLY A 16 12.45 29.38 11.13
CA GLY A 16 13.38 28.26 11.34
C GLY A 16 13.01 27.39 12.53
N GLU A 17 12.72 28.00 13.69
CA GLU A 17 12.29 27.27 14.89
C GLU A 17 10.97 26.52 14.67
N LEU A 18 9.98 27.15 14.01
CA LEU A 18 8.72 26.50 13.66
C LEU A 18 8.94 25.33 12.69
N SER A 19 9.78 25.53 11.68
CA SER A 19 10.17 24.45 10.75
C SER A 19 10.83 23.29 11.50
N LEU A 20 11.72 23.57 12.44
CA LEU A 20 12.39 22.55 13.24
C LEU A 20 11.40 21.79 14.12
N LEU A 21 10.45 22.48 14.76
CA LEU A 21 9.39 21.84 15.56
C LEU A 21 8.54 20.88 14.72
N PHE A 22 8.07 21.30 13.55
CA PHE A 22 7.34 20.39 12.65
C PHE A 22 8.20 19.23 12.17
N GLY A 23 9.48 19.49 11.85
CA GLY A 23 10.46 18.45 11.49
C GLY A 23 10.65 17.40 12.59
N LEU A 24 10.70 17.82 13.86
CA LEU A 24 10.79 16.90 15.00
C LEU A 24 9.54 16.04 15.15
N PHE A 25 8.34 16.60 14.97
CA PHE A 25 7.10 15.80 14.98
C PHE A 25 7.08 14.75 13.86
N LEU A 26 7.51 15.13 12.65
CA LEU A 26 7.64 14.19 11.53
C LEU A 26 8.61 13.06 11.87
N TRP A 27 9.78 13.40 12.41
CA TRP A 27 10.82 12.43 12.75
C TRP A 27 10.38 11.47 13.86
N VAL A 28 9.85 11.98 14.98
CA VAL A 28 9.41 11.15 16.11
C VAL A 28 8.37 10.12 15.67
N THR A 29 7.37 10.55 14.90
CA THR A 29 6.31 9.64 14.45
C THR A 29 6.78 8.60 13.43
N THR A 30 7.92 8.83 12.77
CA THR A 30 8.56 7.85 11.85
C THR A 30 9.16 6.66 12.59
N TYR A 31 9.38 6.77 13.91
CA TYR A 31 10.03 5.72 14.68
C TYR A 31 9.31 4.36 14.51
N PRO A 32 10.02 3.26 14.19
CA PRO A 32 9.39 2.01 13.73
C PRO A 32 8.29 1.48 14.65
N ARG A 33 8.49 1.56 15.98
CA ARG A 33 7.50 1.11 16.97
C ARG A 33 6.21 1.92 16.92
N ILE A 34 6.31 3.23 16.69
CA ILE A 34 5.15 4.13 16.61
C ILE A 34 4.43 3.91 15.30
N ARG A 35 5.16 3.92 14.18
CA ARG A 35 4.58 3.73 12.84
C ARG A 35 3.87 2.37 12.68
N GLN A 36 4.41 1.30 13.26
CA GLN A 36 3.81 -0.04 13.17
C GLN A 36 2.55 -0.20 14.04
N LYS A 37 2.51 0.43 15.23
CA LYS A 37 1.38 0.32 16.15
C LYS A 37 0.28 1.36 15.90
N MET A 38 0.67 2.56 15.49
CA MET A 38 -0.20 3.72 15.33
C MET A 38 0.00 4.33 13.93
N PHE A 39 -0.33 3.55 12.90
CA PHE A 39 -0.15 3.95 11.51
C PHE A 39 -0.93 5.23 11.15
N GLU A 40 -2.15 5.38 11.66
CA GLU A 40 -2.98 6.56 11.38
C GLU A 40 -2.35 7.83 11.94
N LEU A 41 -1.86 7.79 13.19
CA LEU A 41 -1.13 8.92 13.79
C LEU A 41 0.08 9.27 12.94
N PHE A 42 0.91 8.29 12.58
CA PHE A 42 2.06 8.49 11.71
C PHE A 42 1.66 9.15 10.39
N PHE A 43 0.58 8.69 9.76
CA PHE A 43 0.12 9.21 8.49
C PHE A 43 -0.34 10.67 8.60
N TYR A 44 -1.15 10.99 9.62
CA TYR A 44 -1.64 12.36 9.84
C TYR A 44 -0.51 13.32 10.19
N THR A 45 0.39 12.95 11.10
CA THR A 45 1.54 13.79 11.43
C THR A 45 2.48 13.95 10.25
N HIS A 46 2.60 12.93 9.39
CA HIS A 46 3.40 13.07 8.16
C HIS A 46 2.95 14.22 7.28
N HIS A 47 1.65 14.52 7.19
CA HIS A 47 1.16 15.63 6.37
C HIS A 47 1.62 17.02 6.87
N LEU A 48 2.15 17.11 8.09
CA LEU A 48 2.84 18.31 8.58
C LEU A 48 4.06 18.68 7.73
N TYR A 49 4.52 17.81 6.82
CA TYR A 49 5.55 18.17 5.84
C TYR A 49 5.15 19.41 5.02
N ILE A 50 3.84 19.66 4.80
CA ILE A 50 3.37 20.86 4.08
C ILE A 50 3.70 22.11 4.89
N LEU A 51 3.38 22.10 6.18
CA LEU A 51 3.69 23.21 7.09
C LEU A 51 5.19 23.39 7.26
N PHE A 52 5.93 22.29 7.43
CA PHE A 52 7.38 22.29 7.44
C PHE A 52 7.94 23.02 6.21
N MET A 53 7.48 22.67 5.01
CA MET A 53 7.96 23.29 3.77
C MET A 53 7.61 24.77 3.66
N ILE A 54 6.43 25.20 4.11
CA ILE A 54 6.05 26.63 4.12
C ILE A 54 6.98 27.43 5.02
N PHE A 55 7.20 26.98 6.26
CA PHE A 55 8.08 27.68 7.20
C PHE A 55 9.54 27.61 6.79
N TYR A 56 9.96 26.52 6.16
CA TYR A 56 11.30 26.37 5.61
C TYR A 56 11.59 27.36 4.47
N ILE A 57 10.62 27.61 3.58
CA ILE A 57 10.72 28.64 2.52
C ILE A 57 10.87 30.03 3.13
N PHE A 58 10.09 30.36 4.18
CA PHE A 58 10.22 31.63 4.88
C PHE A 58 11.54 31.77 5.65
N HIS A 59 12.10 30.66 6.15
CA HIS A 59 13.39 30.65 6.81
C HIS A 59 14.54 30.94 5.83
N LEU A 60 14.59 30.20 4.71
CA LEU A 60 15.66 30.37 3.71
C LEU A 60 15.53 31.63 2.85
N GLY A 61 14.30 32.15 2.70
CA GLY A 61 13.98 33.22 1.77
C GLY A 61 13.80 32.73 0.33
N PHE A 62 13.15 33.56 -0.49
CA PHE A 62 12.78 33.20 -1.87
C PHE A 62 13.99 32.87 -2.75
N SER A 63 15.12 33.56 -2.56
CA SER A 63 16.32 33.39 -3.38
C SER A 63 17.01 32.04 -3.24
N TYR A 64 16.82 31.28 -2.16
CA TYR A 64 17.38 29.92 -2.06
C TYR A 64 16.32 28.84 -2.29
N SER A 65 15.04 29.19 -2.09
CA SER A 65 13.90 28.29 -2.22
C SER A 65 13.68 27.78 -3.65
N TYR A 66 14.10 28.53 -4.68
CA TYR A 66 13.94 28.11 -6.09
C TYR A 66 14.63 26.78 -6.41
N THR A 67 15.64 26.38 -5.63
CA THR A 67 16.37 25.11 -5.83
C THR A 67 15.54 23.90 -5.39
N ILE A 68 14.66 24.06 -4.40
CA ILE A 68 13.91 22.96 -3.77
C ILE A 68 12.46 22.89 -4.31
N LEU A 69 11.90 24.03 -4.73
CA LEU A 69 10.55 24.13 -5.26
C LEU A 69 10.24 23.15 -6.42
N PRO A 70 11.12 22.94 -7.42
CA PRO A 70 10.85 21.99 -8.50
C PRO A 70 10.68 20.55 -8.02
N GLY A 71 11.53 20.10 -7.09
CA GLY A 71 11.45 18.75 -6.51
C GLY A 71 10.18 18.58 -5.67
N PHE A 72 9.83 19.59 -4.87
CA PHE A 72 8.60 19.58 -4.10
C PHE A 72 7.34 19.60 -4.99
N TYR A 73 7.36 20.34 -6.09
CA TYR A 73 6.28 20.35 -7.07
C TYR A 73 6.07 18.97 -7.71
N LEU A 74 7.13 18.31 -8.17
CA LEU A 74 7.03 16.96 -8.72
C LEU A 74 6.49 15.96 -7.68
N PHE A 75 6.94 16.08 -6.42
CA PHE A 75 6.41 15.28 -5.32
C PHE A 75 4.91 15.52 -5.09
N MET A 76 4.43 16.77 -5.19
CA MET A 76 2.99 17.08 -5.10
C MET A 76 2.19 16.46 -6.23
N VAL A 77 2.69 16.56 -7.47
CA VAL A 77 2.03 15.96 -8.64
C VAL A 77 1.94 14.45 -8.49
N ASP A 78 3.04 13.77 -8.16
CA ASP A 78 3.04 12.32 -7.89
C ASP A 78 2.03 11.97 -6.78
N ARG A 79 2.04 12.70 -5.66
CA ARG A 79 1.08 12.49 -4.57
C ARG A 79 -0.37 12.66 -5.03
N PHE A 80 -0.66 13.66 -5.84
CA PHE A 80 -2.00 13.91 -6.36
C PHE A 80 -2.45 12.80 -7.31
N LEU A 81 -1.58 12.36 -8.23
CA LEU A 81 -1.86 11.24 -9.13
C LEU A 81 -2.15 9.96 -8.35
N ARG A 82 -1.38 9.66 -7.30
CA ARG A 82 -1.64 8.50 -6.42
C ARG A 82 -2.99 8.60 -5.70
N ILE A 83 -3.41 9.80 -5.28
CA ILE A 83 -4.72 10.00 -4.66
C ILE A 83 -5.85 9.78 -5.67
N LEU A 84 -5.67 10.16 -6.93
CA LEU A 84 -6.66 9.89 -7.97
C LEU A 84 -6.74 8.39 -8.27
N GLN A 85 -5.59 7.73 -8.39
CA GLN A 85 -5.49 6.29 -8.60
C GLN A 85 -6.13 5.50 -7.46
N SER A 86 -5.93 5.94 -6.21
CA SER A 86 -6.46 5.27 -5.02
C SER A 86 -7.99 5.33 -4.87
N ARG A 87 -8.70 6.07 -5.74
CA ARG A 87 -10.17 6.18 -5.71
C ARG A 87 -10.87 5.08 -6.50
N GLN A 88 -10.14 4.18 -7.15
CA GLN A 88 -10.74 3.05 -7.86
C GLN A 88 -11.37 2.07 -6.86
N SER A 89 -12.70 2.13 -6.74
CA SER A 89 -13.49 1.15 -6.00
C SER A 89 -13.86 -0.02 -6.89
N VAL A 90 -13.66 -1.24 -6.41
CA VAL A 90 -14.05 -2.47 -7.09
C VAL A 90 -15.06 -3.22 -6.23
N TYR A 91 -16.06 -3.80 -6.89
CA TYR A 91 -17.07 -4.59 -6.21
C TYR A 91 -16.53 -6.00 -5.90
N LEU A 92 -16.69 -6.41 -4.65
CA LEU A 92 -16.42 -7.78 -4.23
C LEU A 92 -17.52 -8.69 -4.79
N VAL A 93 -17.13 -9.72 -5.54
CA VAL A 93 -18.05 -10.72 -6.11
C VAL A 93 -18.34 -11.82 -5.10
N SER A 94 -17.30 -12.31 -4.42
CA SER A 94 -17.48 -13.27 -3.33
C SER A 94 -16.31 -13.23 -2.37
N ALA A 95 -16.60 -13.50 -1.10
CA ALA A 95 -15.61 -13.79 -0.08
C ALA A 95 -15.85 -15.20 0.46
N ARG A 96 -14.79 -15.98 0.59
CA ARG A 96 -14.83 -17.32 1.18
C ARG A 96 -13.80 -17.41 2.29
N VAL A 97 -14.25 -17.83 3.46
CA VAL A 97 -13.35 -18.22 4.55
C VAL A 97 -12.88 -19.66 4.29
N ILE A 98 -11.57 -19.87 4.31
CA ILE A 98 -10.89 -21.15 4.16
C ILE A 98 -10.37 -21.60 5.53
N SER A 99 -10.08 -22.89 5.67
CA SER A 99 -9.35 -23.44 6.83
C SER A 99 -8.04 -22.69 7.11
N CYS A 100 -7.62 -22.65 8.37
CA CYS A 100 -6.38 -22.00 8.84
C CYS A 100 -6.42 -20.46 8.79
N GLU A 101 -7.50 -19.84 9.27
CA GLU A 101 -7.63 -18.37 9.42
C GLU A 101 -7.28 -17.58 8.15
N THR A 102 -7.74 -18.10 7.02
CA THR A 102 -7.40 -17.57 5.70
C THR A 102 -8.67 -17.21 4.95
N VAL A 103 -8.66 -16.11 4.21
CA VAL A 103 -9.79 -15.61 3.42
C VAL A 103 -9.40 -15.55 1.96
N GLU A 104 -10.24 -16.09 1.09
CA GLU A 104 -10.18 -15.85 -0.35
C GLU A 104 -11.19 -14.80 -0.76
N LEU A 105 -10.73 -13.78 -1.48
CA LEU A 105 -11.55 -12.70 -2.01
C LEU A 105 -11.53 -12.76 -3.54
N ASN A 106 -12.70 -12.67 -4.15
CA ASN A 106 -12.90 -12.65 -5.59
C ASN A 106 -13.52 -11.33 -5.99
N PHE A 107 -12.84 -10.58 -6.85
CA PHE A 107 -13.25 -9.28 -7.35
C PHE A 107 -13.70 -9.37 -8.80
N SER A 108 -14.65 -8.52 -9.17
CA SER A 108 -15.05 -8.36 -10.56
C SER A 108 -13.98 -7.59 -11.31
N LYS A 109 -13.75 -7.96 -12.56
CA LYS A 109 -12.70 -7.38 -13.37
C LYS A 109 -13.14 -7.20 -14.82
N SER A 110 -12.63 -6.15 -15.46
CA SER A 110 -12.73 -5.97 -16.91
C SER A 110 -11.75 -6.86 -17.68
N ARG A 111 -12.22 -7.47 -18.76
CA ARG A 111 -11.43 -8.32 -19.69
C ARG A 111 -10.21 -7.62 -20.28
N ALA A 112 -10.22 -6.29 -20.35
CA ALA A 112 -9.11 -5.50 -20.86
C ALA A 112 -7.87 -5.51 -19.94
N LEU A 113 -8.06 -5.82 -18.65
CA LEU A 113 -6.98 -5.85 -17.68
C LEU A 113 -6.22 -7.18 -17.82
N SER A 114 -4.96 -7.15 -18.28
CA SER A 114 -4.10 -8.34 -18.34
C SER A 114 -3.19 -8.40 -17.12
N TYR A 115 -3.04 -9.57 -16.50
CA TYR A 115 -2.15 -9.76 -15.36
C TYR A 115 -1.60 -11.18 -15.32
N THR A 116 -0.41 -11.33 -14.76
CA THR A 116 0.19 -12.64 -14.52
C THR A 116 -0.15 -13.12 -13.10
N PRO A 117 -0.34 -14.43 -12.89
CA PRO A 117 -0.27 -15.01 -11.55
C PRO A 117 1.06 -14.55 -10.91
N THR A 118 1.08 -14.26 -9.61
CA THR A 118 2.22 -13.62 -8.88
C THR A 118 2.28 -12.09 -8.91
N SER A 119 1.47 -11.41 -9.72
CA SER A 119 1.35 -9.95 -9.66
C SER A 119 0.77 -9.51 -8.31
N ILE A 120 1.14 -8.33 -7.84
CA ILE A 120 0.72 -7.75 -6.56
C ILE A 120 -0.38 -6.73 -6.80
N ILE A 121 -1.43 -6.76 -5.99
CA ILE A 121 -2.42 -5.70 -5.89
C ILE A 121 -2.38 -5.10 -4.50
N PHE A 122 -2.69 -3.82 -4.39
CA PHE A 122 -2.90 -3.16 -3.12
C PHE A 122 -4.38 -3.04 -2.86
N ILE A 123 -4.80 -3.39 -1.66
CA ILE A 123 -6.20 -3.32 -1.25
C ILE A 123 -6.34 -2.39 -0.07
N ASN A 124 -7.40 -1.59 -0.12
CA ASN A 124 -7.91 -0.80 0.98
C ASN A 124 -9.35 -1.19 1.27
N VAL A 125 -9.64 -1.40 2.55
CA VAL A 125 -10.97 -1.71 3.07
C VAL A 125 -11.39 -0.57 3.99
N PRO A 126 -12.13 0.44 3.48
CA PRO A 126 -12.46 1.65 4.23
C PRO A 126 -13.22 1.43 5.53
N SER A 127 -13.92 0.30 5.67
CA SER A 127 -14.63 -0.09 6.91
C SER A 127 -13.69 -0.47 8.05
N ILE A 128 -12.45 -0.90 7.75
CA ILE A 128 -11.43 -1.27 8.74
C ILE A 128 -10.49 -0.08 8.99
N SER A 129 -9.91 0.47 7.92
CA SER A 129 -9.11 1.68 7.97
C SER A 129 -9.14 2.35 6.60
N ARG A 130 -9.37 3.67 6.59
CA ARG A 130 -9.47 4.45 5.34
C ARG A 130 -8.12 4.71 4.69
N LEU A 131 -7.04 4.60 5.47
CA LEU A 131 -5.70 5.04 5.07
C LEU A 131 -4.75 3.88 4.77
N GLN A 132 -5.07 2.67 5.24
CA GLN A 132 -4.19 1.52 5.13
C GLN A 132 -4.39 0.79 3.81
N TRP A 133 -3.31 0.69 3.04
CA TRP A 133 -3.22 -0.09 1.81
C TRP A 133 -2.29 -1.29 2.05
N HIS A 134 -2.78 -2.49 1.78
CA HIS A 134 -2.04 -3.73 2.01
C HIS A 134 -1.76 -4.45 0.69
N PRO A 135 -0.51 -4.83 0.41
CA PRO A 135 -0.16 -5.58 -0.77
C PRO A 135 -0.53 -7.06 -0.61
N PHE A 136 -1.19 -7.63 -1.63
CA PHE A 136 -1.51 -9.04 -1.72
C PHE A 136 -1.21 -9.58 -3.10
N THR A 137 -0.80 -10.84 -3.16
CA THR A 137 -0.47 -11.53 -4.41
C THR A 137 -1.73 -12.08 -5.07
N ILE A 138 -1.86 -11.83 -6.37
CA ILE A 138 -2.91 -12.41 -7.21
C ILE A 138 -2.64 -13.90 -7.40
N ILE A 139 -3.67 -14.72 -7.12
CA ILE A 139 -3.62 -16.16 -7.31
C ILE A 139 -4.33 -16.63 -8.59
N SER A 140 -5.20 -15.81 -9.15
CA SER A 140 -5.90 -16.08 -10.40
C SER A 140 -4.98 -15.88 -11.61
N SER A 141 -5.45 -16.30 -12.79
CA SER A 141 -4.78 -16.05 -14.06
C SER A 141 -5.74 -15.39 -15.02
N SER A 142 -5.36 -14.27 -15.63
CA SER A 142 -6.25 -13.53 -16.54
C SER A 142 -6.68 -14.35 -17.76
N ASN A 143 -5.90 -15.37 -18.14
CA ASN A 143 -6.20 -16.24 -19.27
C ASN A 143 -7.23 -17.33 -18.94
N LEU A 144 -7.29 -17.76 -17.67
CA LEU A 144 -8.21 -18.80 -17.20
C LEU A 144 -9.50 -18.22 -16.62
N GLU A 145 -9.41 -17.05 -15.99
CA GLU A 145 -10.51 -16.34 -15.33
C GLU A 145 -10.56 -14.89 -15.88
N PRO A 146 -11.26 -14.65 -17.01
CA PRO A 146 -11.21 -13.35 -17.69
C PRO A 146 -11.98 -12.26 -16.93
N ASP A 147 -13.05 -12.64 -16.22
CA ASP A 147 -14.00 -11.73 -15.56
C ASP A 147 -13.79 -11.64 -14.04
N GLU A 148 -12.89 -12.45 -13.47
CA GLU A 148 -12.64 -12.54 -12.03
C GLU A 148 -11.16 -12.34 -11.68
N LEU A 149 -10.92 -11.78 -10.50
CA LEU A 149 -9.60 -11.68 -9.89
C LEU A 149 -9.67 -12.23 -8.47
N SER A 150 -8.82 -13.20 -8.15
CA SER A 150 -8.80 -13.85 -6.84
C SER A 150 -7.50 -13.54 -6.10
N ILE A 151 -7.63 -13.34 -4.79
CA ILE A 151 -6.51 -13.26 -3.85
C ILE A 151 -6.77 -14.10 -2.61
N ILE A 152 -5.70 -14.36 -1.87
CA ILE A 152 -5.75 -15.02 -0.57
C ILE A 152 -5.06 -14.14 0.47
N ILE A 153 -5.75 -13.94 1.60
CA ILE A 153 -5.29 -13.17 2.73
C ILE A 153 -5.23 -14.08 3.95
N LYS A 154 -4.04 -14.22 4.53
CA LYS A 154 -3.85 -14.93 5.80
C LYS A 154 -3.98 -13.96 6.97
N ASN A 155 -4.55 -14.43 8.08
CA ASN A 155 -4.60 -13.67 9.31
C ASN A 155 -3.21 -13.61 9.99
N GLU A 156 -2.47 -12.51 9.82
CA GLU A 156 -1.14 -12.31 10.42
C GLU A 156 -0.97 -10.96 11.14
N GLY A 157 -2.00 -10.12 11.19
CA GLY A 157 -1.95 -8.84 11.88
C GLY A 157 -3.33 -8.27 12.22
N SER A 158 -3.34 -7.16 12.96
CA SER A 158 -4.58 -6.55 13.47
C SER A 158 -5.56 -6.12 12.37
N TRP A 159 -5.05 -5.76 11.18
CA TRP A 159 -5.89 -5.43 10.03
C TRP A 159 -6.54 -6.67 9.42
N SER A 160 -5.77 -7.74 9.20
CA SER A 160 -6.28 -8.99 8.62
C SER A 160 -7.21 -9.72 9.58
N GLU A 161 -6.99 -9.59 10.89
CA GLU A 161 -7.84 -10.17 11.93
C GLU A 161 -9.23 -9.52 11.91
N LYS A 162 -9.28 -8.18 11.84
CA LYS A 162 -10.54 -7.45 11.68
C LYS A 162 -11.26 -7.85 10.40
N LEU A 163 -10.53 -8.00 9.29
CA LEU A 163 -11.10 -8.46 8.02
C LEU A 163 -11.69 -9.86 8.14
N TYR A 164 -10.95 -10.79 8.76
CA TYR A 164 -11.39 -12.15 9.00
C TYR A 164 -12.66 -12.20 9.86
N GLN A 165 -12.71 -11.43 10.96
CA GLN A 165 -13.88 -11.34 11.83
C GLN A 165 -15.10 -10.77 11.09
N MET A 166 -14.92 -9.72 10.29
CA MET A 166 -16.00 -9.14 9.49
C MET A 166 -16.59 -10.15 8.50
N LEU A 167 -15.75 -10.90 7.80
CA LEU A 167 -16.17 -11.87 6.80
C LEU A 167 -16.69 -13.19 7.40
N SER A 168 -16.31 -13.50 8.62
CA SER A 168 -16.85 -14.65 9.37
C SER A 168 -18.24 -14.36 9.96
N SER A 169 -18.58 -13.08 10.14
CA SER A 169 -19.91 -12.68 10.58
C SER A 169 -20.94 -12.80 9.43
N PRO A 170 -22.20 -13.17 9.69
CA PRO A 170 -23.25 -13.37 8.67
C PRO A 170 -23.77 -12.05 8.07
N SER A 171 -22.91 -11.05 7.90
CA SER A 171 -23.23 -9.78 7.25
C SER A 171 -23.24 -9.93 5.72
N PRO A 172 -24.13 -9.22 5.00
CA PRO A 172 -24.19 -9.30 3.54
C PRO A 172 -22.90 -8.74 2.94
N VAL A 173 -22.15 -9.64 2.29
CA VAL A 173 -20.88 -9.37 1.57
C VAL A 173 -21.04 -8.26 0.52
N ASP A 174 -22.25 -8.11 -0.05
CA ASP A 174 -22.63 -7.13 -1.07
C ASP A 174 -22.41 -5.67 -0.67
N ARG A 175 -22.21 -5.38 0.62
CA ARG A 175 -21.99 -4.01 1.13
C ARG A 175 -20.52 -3.67 1.41
N LEU A 176 -19.59 -4.61 1.26
CA LEU A 176 -18.18 -4.34 1.54
C LEU A 176 -17.51 -3.67 0.34
N GLY A 177 -17.67 -2.35 0.24
CA GLY A 177 -16.93 -1.54 -0.73
C GLY A 177 -15.42 -1.62 -0.45
N MET A 178 -14.65 -2.06 -1.44
CA MET A 178 -13.19 -2.12 -1.36
C MET A 178 -12.57 -1.31 -2.49
N SER A 179 -11.39 -0.75 -2.22
CA SER A 179 -10.59 -0.05 -3.22
C SER A 179 -9.38 -0.90 -3.57
N ILE A 180 -9.07 -0.98 -4.86
CA ILE A 180 -7.96 -1.78 -5.38
C ILE A 180 -7.07 -0.87 -6.20
N ASP A 181 -5.76 -1.06 -6.05
CA ASP A 181 -4.74 -0.42 -6.86
C ASP A 181 -3.77 -1.46 -7.42
N GLY A 182 -3.47 -1.37 -8.72
CA GLY A 182 -2.68 -2.36 -9.46
C GLY A 182 -3.44 -2.94 -10.66
N PRO A 183 -2.96 -4.05 -11.24
CA PRO A 183 -1.94 -4.98 -10.76
C PRO A 183 -0.50 -4.52 -11.07
N TYR A 184 0.40 -4.75 -10.11
CA TYR A 184 1.82 -4.46 -10.21
C TYR A 184 2.60 -5.78 -10.28
N GLY A 185 3.22 -6.06 -11.40
CA GLY A 185 3.97 -7.29 -11.57
C GLY A 185 4.70 -7.33 -12.90
N PRO A 186 5.61 -8.29 -13.07
CA PRO A 186 6.27 -8.49 -14.35
C PRO A 186 5.24 -8.90 -15.42
N VAL A 187 5.41 -8.35 -16.62
CA VAL A 187 4.53 -8.60 -17.78
C VAL A 187 4.54 -10.08 -18.18
N SER A 188 5.58 -10.84 -17.81
CA SER A 188 5.68 -12.28 -18.00
C SER A 188 6.28 -12.98 -16.79
N THR A 189 5.80 -14.20 -16.53
CA THR A 189 6.37 -15.11 -15.53
C THR A 189 7.13 -16.21 -16.24
N ASP A 190 8.45 -16.09 -16.31
CA ASP A 190 9.32 -17.22 -16.61
C ASP A 190 9.54 -18.00 -15.30
N PHE A 191 8.50 -18.72 -14.87
CA PHE A 191 8.39 -19.34 -13.54
C PHE A 191 9.56 -20.27 -13.21
N LEU A 192 10.09 -20.98 -14.21
CA LEU A 192 11.24 -21.87 -14.06
C LEU A 192 12.48 -21.11 -13.60
N ARG A 193 12.70 -19.88 -14.10
CA ARG A 193 13.79 -19.02 -13.63
C ARG A 193 13.54 -18.52 -12.21
N TYR A 194 12.29 -18.20 -11.85
CA TYR A 194 11.97 -17.74 -10.50
C TYR A 194 12.23 -18.83 -9.44
N VAL A 195 11.77 -20.07 -9.67
CA VAL A 195 12.02 -21.20 -8.74
C VAL A 195 13.50 -21.59 -8.69
N GLN A 196 14.19 -21.59 -9.83
CA GLN A 196 15.62 -21.92 -9.89
C GLN A 196 16.50 -20.85 -9.19
N ASN A 197 16.10 -19.59 -9.23
CA ASN A 197 16.74 -18.51 -8.50
C ASN A 197 16.45 -18.60 -6.99
N VAL A 198 15.21 -18.86 -6.58
CA VAL A 198 14.87 -18.97 -5.15
C VAL A 198 15.59 -20.15 -4.47
N ASN A 199 15.78 -21.28 -5.18
CA ASN A 199 16.56 -22.41 -4.66
C ASN A 199 18.07 -22.11 -4.51
N THR A 200 18.63 -21.17 -5.28
CA THR A 200 20.05 -20.80 -5.17
C THR A 200 20.31 -19.73 -4.10
N TYR A 201 19.32 -18.92 -3.73
CA TYR A 201 19.43 -17.87 -2.71
C TYR A 201 18.93 -18.28 -1.31
N GLY A 202 18.91 -19.57 -0.97
CA GLY A 202 18.34 -20.14 0.25
C GLY A 202 18.85 -19.65 1.62
N ASN A 203 19.62 -18.56 1.70
CA ASN A 203 20.22 -18.03 2.93
C ASN A 203 19.97 -16.53 3.19
N VAL A 204 18.93 -15.91 2.62
CA VAL A 204 18.63 -14.48 2.91
C VAL A 204 17.17 -14.29 3.36
N ASN A 205 17.00 -14.12 4.68
CA ASN A 205 15.82 -13.58 5.40
C ASN A 205 14.44 -14.13 4.96
N THR A 206 14.09 -15.29 5.52
CA THR A 206 12.93 -16.13 5.23
C THR A 206 11.54 -15.58 5.60
N TYR A 207 11.40 -14.38 6.15
CA TYR A 207 10.07 -13.86 6.56
C TYR A 207 9.34 -13.09 5.45
N GLY A 208 10.05 -12.56 4.44
CA GLY A 208 9.43 -11.83 3.32
C GLY A 208 9.01 -12.71 2.13
N TYR A 209 9.50 -13.95 2.06
CA TYR A 209 9.33 -14.84 0.90
C TYR A 209 8.32 -15.97 1.10
N VAL A 210 7.92 -16.26 2.34
CA VAL A 210 6.99 -17.37 2.66
C VAL A 210 5.56 -17.07 2.21
N SER A 211 5.09 -15.83 2.40
CA SER A 211 3.73 -15.43 2.00
C SER A 211 3.54 -15.46 0.47
N PRO A 212 4.48 -14.94 -0.35
CA PRO A 212 4.48 -15.16 -1.80
C PRO A 212 4.52 -16.65 -2.17
N MET A 213 5.35 -17.46 -1.50
CA MET A 213 5.46 -18.89 -1.82
C MET A 213 4.16 -19.67 -1.58
N ILE A 214 3.47 -19.42 -0.46
CA ILE A 214 2.17 -20.04 -0.17
C ILE A 214 1.15 -19.61 -1.23
N SER A 215 1.10 -18.31 -1.55
CA SER A 215 0.21 -17.77 -2.58
C SER A 215 0.50 -18.38 -3.96
N VAL A 216 1.77 -18.56 -4.32
CA VAL A 216 2.22 -19.19 -5.57
C VAL A 216 1.84 -20.67 -5.62
N CYS A 217 2.10 -21.43 -4.55
CA CYS A 217 1.71 -22.84 -4.47
C CYS A 217 0.19 -23.03 -4.58
N VAL A 218 -0.60 -22.16 -3.92
CA VAL A 218 -2.06 -22.22 -4.00
C VAL A 218 -2.57 -21.82 -5.38
N SER A 219 -1.99 -20.77 -5.99
CA SER A 219 -2.27 -20.37 -7.37
C SER A 219 -2.05 -21.53 -8.34
N GLN A 220 -0.92 -22.23 -8.25
CA GLN A 220 -0.65 -23.37 -9.11
C GLN A 220 -1.59 -24.56 -8.87
N LYS A 221 -1.93 -24.89 -7.61
CA LYS A 221 -2.94 -25.93 -7.33
C LYS A 221 -4.30 -25.57 -7.92
N LYS A 222 -4.71 -24.30 -7.85
CA LYS A 222 -5.97 -23.80 -8.42
C LYS A 222 -5.95 -23.88 -9.95
N ILE A 223 -4.85 -23.45 -10.58
CA ILE A 223 -4.64 -23.52 -12.04
C ILE A 223 -4.61 -24.98 -12.53
N LEU A 224 -3.81 -25.85 -11.89
CA LEU A 224 -3.69 -27.26 -12.25
C LEU A 224 -5.02 -28.00 -12.16
N ARG A 225 -5.80 -27.79 -11.08
CA ARG A 225 -7.15 -28.37 -10.98
C ARG A 225 -8.04 -27.88 -12.13
N LYS A 226 -8.01 -26.59 -12.48
CA LYS A 226 -8.82 -26.08 -13.58
C LYS A 226 -8.40 -26.58 -14.96
N ILE A 227 -7.13 -26.93 -15.15
CA ILE A 227 -6.64 -27.53 -16.41
C ILE A 227 -6.97 -29.02 -16.47
N LEU A 228 -6.83 -29.75 -15.36
CA LEU A 228 -7.03 -31.20 -15.30
C LEU A 228 -8.50 -31.64 -15.27
N TYR A 229 -9.42 -30.77 -14.83
CA TYR A 229 -10.86 -31.07 -14.72
C TYR A 229 -11.72 -30.28 -15.74
N LYS A 230 -11.13 -29.87 -16.86
CA LYS A 230 -11.80 -29.26 -18.01
C LYS A 230 -11.70 -30.21 -19.20
#